data_AF-M0PBV7-F1
#
_entry.id   AF-M0PBV7-F1
#
_cell.length_a   1.000
_cell.length_b   1.000
_cell.length_c   1.000
_cell.angle_alpha   90.00
_cell.angle_beta   90.00
_cell.angle_gamma   90.00
#
_symmetry.space_group_name_H-M   'P 1'
#
loop_
_entity.id
_entity.type
_entity.pdbx_description
1 polymer ?
#
loop_
_entity_poly.entity_id
_entity_poly.type
_entity_poly.pdbx_seq_one_letter_code
_entity_poly.pdbx_strand_id
1 'polypeptide(L)'
;MSGDGRRSESAPGDVCVPRPADVLGQIPTGASLRTELAAAARSRGRTPAVASELAELREALDEIAIEPVDVETARRRVAAATGEEARLKERIAALRGDVRARRAVDAATDETLGDLESTAAELSSAQTERIAAEQAFERARDRVARTRDERERRLRLRDRLRNRRRDARRELAREMYPAFRDALTEVPGGDETHANGTPSEYEGPAIAASLAAVAVADVDGPVTLGEAAASWIDDREGTVPVVVREVKADTEERGGDRSPAQPGQSDDRRPDV
;
A
#
# COMPACT_ATOMS: atom_id res chain seq x y z
N MET A 1 35.40 -22.34 -32.96
CA MET A 1 34.05 -22.53 -33.54
C MET A 1 33.08 -22.24 -32.40
N SER A 2 32.50 -21.04 -32.34
CA SER A 2 31.28 -20.63 -33.08
C SER A 2 30.09 -21.51 -32.69
N GLY A 3 28.94 -21.04 -32.24
CA GLY A 3 28.40 -19.70 -31.97
C GLY A 3 27.46 -19.81 -30.76
N ASP A 4 27.29 -18.74 -29.99
CA ASP A 4 26.21 -17.75 -30.08
C ASP A 4 24.79 -18.33 -30.01
N GLY A 5 24.04 -17.74 -29.09
CA GLY A 5 22.68 -18.06 -28.70
C GLY A 5 22.29 -17.19 -27.52
N ARG A 6 22.57 -15.88 -27.60
CA ARG A 6 21.94 -14.90 -26.71
C ARG A 6 20.42 -14.98 -26.83
N ARG A 7 19.78 -14.60 -25.70
CA ARG A 7 18.41 -14.13 -25.50
C ARG A 7 17.36 -15.20 -25.20
N SER A 8 16.91 -15.19 -23.96
CA SER A 8 15.60 -14.61 -23.71
C SER A 8 15.70 -13.71 -22.48
N GLU A 9 15.72 -12.40 -22.73
CA GLU A 9 15.47 -11.35 -21.77
C GLU A 9 14.12 -11.62 -21.09
N SER A 10 14.15 -12.16 -19.87
CA SER A 10 12.98 -12.16 -19.00
C SER A 10 12.99 -10.90 -18.15
N ALA A 11 12.50 -9.81 -18.71
CA ALA A 11 11.72 -8.79 -18.00
C ALA A 11 11.18 -7.78 -19.01
N PRO A 12 9.86 -7.54 -18.99
CA PRO A 12 9.46 -6.21 -18.53
C PRO A 12 8.30 -6.28 -17.53
N GLY A 13 8.59 -5.81 -16.31
CA GLY A 13 7.71 -5.04 -15.43
C GLY A 13 6.36 -5.63 -15.03
N ASP A 14 6.16 -5.87 -13.73
CA ASP A 14 4.80 -5.93 -13.17
C ASP A 14 4.10 -4.57 -13.41
N VAL A 15 3.27 -4.54 -14.44
CA VAL A 15 2.34 -3.47 -14.83
C VAL A 15 0.92 -4.00 -14.57
N CYS A 16 0.61 -4.24 -13.29
CA CYS A 16 -0.66 -4.84 -12.86
C CYS A 16 -1.93 -4.17 -13.41
N VAL A 17 -2.58 -4.87 -14.36
CA VAL A 17 -4.01 -5.21 -14.30
C VAL A 17 -4.15 -6.68 -14.73
N PRO A 18 -4.31 -7.60 -13.78
CA PRO A 18 -5.47 -8.48 -13.79
C PRO A 18 -6.10 -8.42 -12.39
N ARG A 19 -7.42 -8.52 -12.20
CA ARG A 19 -8.18 -9.77 -12.25
C ARG A 19 -9.66 -9.46 -12.53
N PRO A 20 -10.11 -9.49 -13.78
CA PRO A 20 -11.54 -9.60 -14.06
C PRO A 20 -11.81 -11.09 -14.05
N ALA A 21 -12.15 -11.58 -12.86
CA ALA A 21 -12.14 -12.99 -12.46
C ALA A 21 -10.96 -13.79 -13.06
N ASP A 22 -9.73 -13.34 -12.75
CA ASP A 22 -8.42 -13.80 -13.25
C ASP A 22 -8.37 -14.14 -14.73
N VAL A 23 -9.01 -13.22 -15.47
CA VAL A 23 -9.21 -13.19 -16.91
C VAL A 23 -10.33 -14.12 -17.38
N LEU A 24 -11.47 -13.85 -16.75
CA LEU A 24 -12.85 -14.06 -17.18
C LEU A 24 -13.36 -15.50 -17.11
N GLY A 25 -12.81 -16.30 -16.21
CA GLY A 25 -13.31 -17.64 -15.85
C GLY A 25 -14.55 -17.66 -14.93
N GLN A 26 -15.21 -16.53 -14.65
CA GLN A 26 -16.48 -16.46 -13.90
C GLN A 26 -17.34 -15.26 -14.31
N ILE A 27 -18.67 -15.45 -14.45
CA ILE A 27 -19.66 -14.41 -14.79
C ILE A 27 -20.81 -14.40 -13.77
N PRO A 28 -21.24 -13.24 -13.25
CA PRO A 28 -20.67 -11.91 -13.47
C PRO A 28 -19.33 -11.74 -12.73
N THR A 29 -18.45 -10.88 -13.24
CA THR A 29 -17.12 -10.68 -12.63
C THR A 29 -17.13 -9.77 -11.41
N GLY A 30 -18.23 -9.03 -11.19
CA GLY A 30 -18.34 -7.98 -10.18
C GLY A 30 -17.51 -6.72 -10.47
N ALA A 31 -16.79 -6.67 -11.60
CA ALA A 31 -15.99 -5.54 -12.01
C ALA A 31 -16.77 -4.61 -12.97
N SER A 32 -16.29 -3.37 -13.11
CA SER A 32 -16.81 -2.50 -14.17
C SER A 32 -16.38 -2.99 -15.55
N LEU A 33 -17.18 -2.75 -16.59
CA LEU A 33 -16.85 -3.08 -17.99
C LEU A 33 -15.45 -2.59 -18.41
N ARG A 34 -15.08 -1.36 -18.03
CA ARG A 34 -13.73 -0.83 -18.27
C ARG A 34 -12.62 -1.72 -17.70
N THR A 35 -12.88 -2.33 -16.54
CA THR A 35 -11.91 -3.21 -15.87
C THR A 35 -11.89 -4.58 -16.53
N GLU A 36 -13.05 -5.13 -16.92
CA GLU A 36 -13.16 -6.38 -17.69
C GLU A 36 -12.42 -6.31 -19.02
N LEU A 37 -12.71 -5.28 -19.84
CA LEU A 37 -12.06 -5.08 -21.14
C LEU A 37 -10.56 -4.83 -21.01
N ALA A 38 -10.14 -4.11 -19.97
CA ALA A 38 -8.72 -3.88 -19.73
C ALA A 38 -7.96 -5.18 -19.46
N ALA A 39 -8.56 -6.20 -18.86
CA ALA A 39 -7.88 -7.48 -18.73
C ALA A 39 -8.07 -8.42 -19.91
N ALA A 40 -9.20 -8.35 -20.63
CA ALA A 40 -9.31 -9.00 -21.94
C ALA A 40 -8.17 -8.54 -22.86
N ALA A 41 -7.84 -7.24 -22.85
CA ALA A 41 -6.68 -6.71 -23.56
C ALA A 41 -5.36 -7.35 -23.07
N ARG A 42 -5.21 -7.52 -21.75
CA ARG A 42 -4.00 -8.10 -21.15
C ARG A 42 -3.83 -9.59 -21.45
N SER A 43 -4.90 -10.39 -21.49
CA SER A 43 -4.76 -11.79 -21.90
C SER A 43 -4.34 -11.92 -23.35
N ARG A 44 -4.74 -10.97 -24.21
CA ARG A 44 -4.22 -10.85 -25.59
C ARG A 44 -2.80 -10.27 -25.70
N GLY A 45 -2.07 -10.13 -24.59
CA GLY A 45 -0.71 -9.59 -24.55
C GLY A 45 -0.60 -8.08 -24.80
N ARG A 46 -1.70 -7.32 -24.82
CA ARG A 46 -1.66 -5.86 -25.01
C ARG A 46 -1.01 -5.18 -23.82
N THR A 47 -0.27 -4.11 -24.07
CA THR A 47 0.45 -3.36 -23.03
C THR A 47 0.15 -1.87 -23.22
N PRO A 48 -0.24 -1.15 -22.16
CA PRO A 48 -0.55 0.28 -22.26
C PRO A 48 0.74 1.07 -22.53
N ALA A 49 0.63 2.21 -23.22
CA ALA A 49 1.77 3.10 -23.49
C ALA A 49 2.48 3.57 -22.21
N VAL A 50 1.76 3.68 -21.10
CA VAL A 50 2.30 4.10 -19.79
C VAL A 50 2.95 2.97 -18.97
N ALA A 51 3.20 1.80 -19.56
CA ALA A 51 3.74 0.62 -18.87
C ALA A 51 5.12 0.85 -18.23
N SER A 52 6.06 1.47 -18.96
CA SER A 52 7.39 1.77 -18.43
C SER A 52 7.32 2.76 -17.26
N GLU A 53 6.53 3.83 -17.41
CA GLU A 53 6.34 4.80 -16.33
C GLU A 53 5.70 4.17 -15.09
N LEU A 54 4.78 3.22 -15.25
CA LEU A 54 4.21 2.47 -14.14
C LEU A 54 5.23 1.58 -13.41
N ALA A 55 6.27 1.11 -14.10
CA ALA A 55 7.38 0.39 -13.49
C ALA A 55 8.31 1.36 -12.75
N GLU A 56 8.72 2.46 -13.40
CA GLU A 56 9.56 3.51 -12.81
C GLU A 56 8.95 4.11 -11.54
N LEU A 57 7.62 4.36 -11.54
CA LEU A 57 6.92 4.88 -10.37
C LEU A 57 6.88 3.91 -9.19
N ARG A 58 6.91 2.59 -9.45
CA ARG A 58 6.98 1.58 -8.39
C ARG A 58 8.39 1.51 -7.83
N GLU A 59 9.39 1.42 -8.69
CA GLU A 59 10.80 1.44 -8.30
C GLU A 59 11.12 2.68 -7.45
N ALA A 60 10.71 3.86 -7.92
CA ALA A 60 10.89 5.11 -7.18
C ALA A 60 10.14 5.16 -5.84
N LEU A 61 9.09 4.35 -5.64
CA LEU A 61 8.41 4.21 -4.35
C LEU A 61 9.15 3.24 -3.42
N ASP A 62 9.70 2.15 -3.97
CA ASP A 62 10.43 1.14 -3.23
C ASP A 62 11.79 1.67 -2.74
N GLU A 63 12.38 2.61 -3.46
CA GLU A 63 13.59 3.35 -3.04
C GLU A 63 13.37 4.25 -1.80
N ILE A 64 12.13 4.66 -1.51
CA ILE A 64 11.86 5.58 -0.39
C ILE A 64 11.76 4.80 0.93
N ALA A 65 12.89 4.71 1.63
CA ALA A 65 12.96 4.31 3.03
C ALA A 65 12.80 5.53 3.95
N ILE A 66 11.94 5.43 4.96
CA ILE A 66 11.69 6.51 5.92
C ILE A 66 12.02 6.01 7.33
N GLU A 67 13.08 6.55 7.92
CA GLU A 67 13.52 6.23 9.27
C GLU A 67 12.93 7.21 10.30
N PRO A 68 12.40 6.75 11.45
CA PRO A 68 12.03 7.63 12.55
C PRO A 68 13.23 8.39 13.13
N VAL A 69 13.02 9.67 13.48
CA VAL A 69 14.05 10.53 14.09
C VAL A 69 13.58 10.99 15.47
N ASP A 70 14.36 10.71 16.51
CA ASP A 70 14.08 11.14 17.88
C ASP A 70 14.68 12.54 18.17
N VAL A 71 13.90 13.56 17.86
CA VAL A 71 14.26 14.97 18.14
C VAL A 71 14.14 15.32 19.62
N GLU A 72 13.23 14.66 20.35
CA GLU A 72 12.95 15.01 21.74
C GLU A 72 14.11 14.60 22.65
N THR A 73 14.72 13.45 22.41
CA THR A 73 15.95 13.06 23.12
C THR A 73 17.09 14.03 22.84
N ALA A 74 17.25 14.50 21.59
CA ALA A 74 18.28 15.48 21.26
C ALA A 74 18.02 16.84 21.95
N ARG A 75 16.75 17.30 22.00
CA ARG A 75 16.36 18.52 22.72
C ARG A 75 16.65 18.42 24.21
N ARG A 76 16.29 17.30 24.84
CA ARG A 76 16.56 17.08 26.28
C ARG A 76 18.04 17.13 26.61
N ARG A 77 18.91 16.60 25.74
CA ARG A 77 20.37 16.68 25.91
C ARG A 77 20.88 18.11 25.89
N VAL A 78 20.38 18.95 24.96
CA VAL A 78 20.73 20.37 24.93
C VAL A 78 20.33 21.06 26.23
N ALA A 79 19.11 20.83 26.71
CA ALA A 79 18.64 21.41 27.96
C ALA A 79 19.50 20.99 29.17
N ALA A 80 19.87 19.70 29.24
CA ALA A 80 20.73 19.17 30.29
C ALA A 80 22.13 19.80 30.26
N ALA A 81 22.77 19.85 29.09
CA ALA A 81 24.12 20.40 28.94
C ALA A 81 24.17 21.91 29.23
N THR A 82 23.17 22.67 28.78
CA THR A 82 23.04 24.10 29.10
C THR A 82 22.81 24.33 30.60
N GLY A 83 21.99 23.48 31.24
CA GLY A 83 21.76 23.54 32.68
C GLY A 83 23.03 23.27 33.49
N GLU A 84 23.85 22.31 33.05
CA GLU A 84 25.12 22.00 33.71
C GLU A 84 26.16 23.11 33.54
N GLU A 85 26.29 23.68 32.33
CA GLU A 85 27.16 24.83 32.10
C GLU A 85 26.80 26.01 33.03
N ALA A 86 25.50 26.30 33.19
CA ALA A 86 25.03 27.38 34.06
C ALA A 86 25.42 27.13 35.53
N ARG A 87 25.20 25.92 36.05
CA ARG A 87 25.57 25.53 37.42
C ARG A 87 27.07 25.68 37.67
N LEU A 88 27.91 25.26 36.73
CA LEU A 88 29.36 25.36 36.86
C LEU A 88 29.84 26.81 36.84
N LYS A 89 29.24 27.68 36.01
CA LYS A 89 29.52 29.13 36.04
C LYS A 89 29.16 29.77 37.37
N GLU A 90 28.01 29.41 37.94
CA GLU A 90 27.59 29.88 39.27
C GLU A 90 28.58 29.42 40.36
N ARG A 91 29.00 28.15 40.34
CA ARG A 91 29.99 27.62 41.28
C ARG A 91 31.34 28.34 41.16
N ILE A 92 31.83 28.61 39.95
CA ILE A 92 33.04 29.41 39.74
C ILE A 92 32.89 30.81 40.33
N ALA A 93 31.74 31.46 40.16
CA ALA A 93 31.50 32.79 40.72
C ALA A 93 31.55 32.77 42.25
N ALA A 94 30.95 31.77 42.88
CA ALA A 94 31.01 31.56 44.32
C ALA A 94 32.46 31.35 44.82
N LEU A 95 33.20 30.40 44.22
CA LEU A 95 34.60 30.11 44.58
C LEU A 95 35.50 31.35 44.41
N ARG A 96 35.30 32.14 43.35
CA ARG A 96 36.03 33.41 43.16
C ARG A 96 35.69 34.44 44.24
N GLY A 97 34.44 34.45 44.74
CA GLY A 97 34.03 35.24 45.90
C GLY A 97 34.78 34.82 47.16
N ASP A 98 34.80 33.53 47.44
CA ASP A 98 35.45 32.95 48.63
C ASP A 98 36.96 33.20 48.66
N VAL A 99 37.64 33.01 47.52
CA VAL A 99 39.08 33.32 47.38
C VAL A 99 39.35 34.79 47.72
N ARG A 100 38.51 35.73 47.24
CA ARG A 100 38.69 37.16 47.55
C ARG A 100 38.45 37.45 49.03
N ALA A 101 37.42 36.84 49.63
CA ALA A 101 37.11 37.02 51.04
C ALA A 101 38.25 36.49 51.94
N ARG A 102 38.79 35.31 51.65
CA ARG A 102 39.93 34.72 52.37
C ARG A 102 41.19 35.58 52.27
N ARG A 103 41.50 36.11 51.09
CA ARG A 103 42.63 37.05 50.90
C ARG A 103 42.48 38.34 51.70
N ALA A 104 41.25 38.85 51.86
CA ALA A 104 41.01 40.07 52.61
C ALA A 104 41.28 39.93 54.12
N VAL A 105 41.33 38.70 54.62
CA VAL A 105 41.61 38.37 56.04
C VAL A 105 42.91 37.60 56.22
N ASP A 106 43.79 37.59 55.20
CA ASP A 106 45.06 36.85 55.18
C ASP A 106 44.94 35.35 55.54
N ALA A 107 43.80 34.72 55.18
CA ALA A 107 43.58 33.29 55.34
C ALA A 107 44.17 32.49 54.17
N ALA A 108 44.50 31.21 54.42
CA ALA A 108 44.98 30.29 53.39
C ALA A 108 43.97 30.10 52.25
N THR A 109 44.45 30.05 51.00
CA THR A 109 43.59 30.00 49.79
C THR A 109 43.84 28.80 48.89
N ASP A 110 44.87 28.00 49.14
CA ASP A 110 45.36 26.98 48.20
C ASP A 110 44.30 25.95 47.84
N GLU A 111 43.55 25.44 48.83
CA GLU A 111 42.45 24.50 48.61
C GLU A 111 41.35 25.09 47.72
N THR A 112 40.94 26.33 47.98
CA THR A 112 39.89 27.01 47.20
C THR A 112 40.34 27.31 45.77
N LEU A 113 41.63 27.57 45.58
CA LEU A 113 42.21 27.74 44.25
C LEU A 113 42.22 26.41 43.49
N GLY A 114 42.52 25.30 44.16
CA GLY A 114 42.40 23.95 43.59
C GLY A 114 40.96 23.62 43.15
N ASP A 115 39.97 23.91 44.00
CA ASP A 115 38.55 23.71 43.67
C ASP A 115 38.11 24.58 42.49
N LEU A 116 38.60 25.82 42.42
CA LEU A 116 38.32 26.74 41.33
C LEU A 116 38.91 26.22 40.01
N GLU A 117 40.14 25.73 40.02
CA GLU A 117 40.80 25.14 38.84
C GLU A 117 40.06 23.88 38.37
N SER A 118 39.70 22.98 39.28
CA SER A 118 38.91 21.78 38.97
C SER A 118 37.55 22.15 38.35
N THR A 119 36.82 23.09 38.97
CA THR A 119 35.52 23.54 38.45
C THR A 119 35.65 24.22 37.08
N ALA A 120 36.74 24.95 36.83
CA ALA A 120 37.00 25.55 35.52
C ALA A 120 37.26 24.48 34.44
N ALA A 121 37.97 23.39 34.77
CA ALA A 121 38.16 22.26 33.87
C ALA A 121 36.83 21.54 33.57
N GLU A 122 35.99 21.34 34.59
CA GLU A 122 34.62 20.81 34.42
C GLU A 122 33.77 21.73 33.51
N LEU A 123 33.85 23.05 33.70
CA LEU A 123 33.12 24.01 32.87
C LEU A 123 33.54 23.89 31.39
N SER A 124 34.84 23.79 31.11
CA SER A 124 35.33 23.63 29.74
C SER A 124 34.79 22.34 29.09
N SER A 125 34.72 21.26 29.86
CA SER A 125 34.13 19.99 29.41
C SER A 125 32.62 20.13 29.15
N ALA A 126 31.88 20.76 30.07
CA ALA A 126 30.45 20.99 29.93
C ALA A 126 30.11 21.91 28.73
N GLN A 127 30.95 22.91 28.45
CA GLN A 127 30.82 23.76 27.26
C GLN A 127 30.97 22.95 25.96
N THR A 128 31.93 22.03 25.94
CA THR A 128 32.13 21.12 24.81
C THR A 128 30.92 20.21 24.62
N GLU A 129 30.38 19.65 25.71
CA GLU A 129 29.18 18.81 25.68
C GLU A 129 27.95 19.59 25.19
N ARG A 130 27.77 20.85 25.62
CA ARG A 130 26.67 21.71 25.11
C ARG A 130 26.76 21.89 23.60
N ILE A 131 27.94 22.24 23.09
CA ILE A 131 28.16 22.41 21.64
C ILE A 131 27.85 21.10 20.90
N ALA A 132 28.32 19.96 21.41
CA ALA A 132 28.04 18.66 20.82
C ALA A 132 26.53 18.33 20.81
N ALA A 133 25.84 18.61 21.91
CA ALA A 133 24.40 18.41 22.04
C ALA A 133 23.60 19.30 21.08
N GLU A 134 23.97 20.57 20.94
CA GLU A 134 23.34 21.52 20.01
C GLU A 134 23.51 21.06 18.56
N GLN A 135 24.72 20.68 18.17
CA GLN A 135 24.97 20.15 16.84
C GLN A 135 24.18 18.85 16.57
N ALA A 136 24.04 17.99 17.59
CA ALA A 136 23.24 16.78 17.47
C ALA A 136 21.75 17.08 17.31
N PHE A 137 21.24 18.11 17.99
CA PHE A 137 19.87 18.57 17.86
C PHE A 137 19.60 19.17 16.47
N GLU A 138 20.48 20.02 15.96
CA GLU A 138 20.32 20.56 14.59
C GLU A 138 20.34 19.45 13.54
N ARG A 139 21.28 18.51 13.64
CA ARG A 139 21.29 17.32 12.79
C ARG A 139 20.00 16.50 12.87
N ALA A 140 19.38 16.42 14.06
CA ALA A 140 18.09 15.74 14.21
C ALA A 140 16.93 16.51 13.55
N ARG A 141 16.92 17.84 13.66
CA ARG A 141 15.93 18.70 12.98
C ARG A 141 16.03 18.58 11.47
N ASP A 142 17.23 18.63 10.92
CA ASP A 142 17.47 18.48 9.48
C ASP A 142 16.99 17.13 8.97
N ARG A 143 17.27 16.05 9.72
CA ARG A 143 16.76 14.72 9.38
C ARG A 143 15.22 14.68 9.39
N VAL A 144 14.55 15.30 10.37
CA VAL A 144 13.08 15.38 10.37
C VAL A 144 12.54 16.12 9.15
N ALA A 145 13.18 17.22 8.76
CA ALA A 145 12.79 17.95 7.55
C ALA A 145 12.89 17.05 6.31
N ARG A 146 14.04 16.36 6.13
CA ARG A 146 14.22 15.40 5.02
C ARG A 146 13.21 14.27 5.04
N THR A 147 12.95 13.68 6.20
CA THR A 147 11.92 12.64 6.36
C THR A 147 10.53 13.15 5.98
N ARG A 148 10.21 14.41 6.29
CA ARG A 148 8.94 15.02 5.86
C ARG A 148 8.88 15.16 4.34
N ASP A 149 9.95 15.63 3.71
CA ASP A 149 10.04 15.79 2.26
C ASP A 149 9.94 14.44 1.53
N GLU A 150 10.58 13.39 2.07
CA GLU A 150 10.48 12.02 1.58
C GLU A 150 9.06 11.47 1.67
N ARG A 151 8.36 11.70 2.80
CA ARG A 151 6.94 11.33 2.96
C ARG A 151 6.06 12.04 1.93
N GLU A 152 6.28 13.33 1.72
CA GLU A 152 5.54 14.09 0.72
C GLU A 152 5.82 13.58 -0.70
N ARG A 153 7.08 13.32 -1.04
CA ARG A 153 7.47 12.70 -2.32
C ARG A 153 6.76 11.35 -2.50
N ARG A 154 6.76 10.49 -1.48
CA ARG A 154 6.08 9.19 -1.50
C ARG A 154 4.59 9.33 -1.76
N LEU A 155 3.91 10.27 -1.11
CA LEU A 155 2.47 10.53 -1.34
C LEU A 155 2.21 10.95 -2.79
N ARG A 156 2.97 11.92 -3.30
CA ARG A 156 2.85 12.39 -4.69
C ARG A 156 3.08 11.26 -5.71
N LEU A 157 4.07 10.40 -5.48
CA LEU A 157 4.35 9.24 -6.34
C LEU A 157 3.21 8.21 -6.28
N ARG A 158 2.66 7.91 -5.10
CA ARG A 158 1.51 6.99 -4.97
C ARG A 158 0.28 7.49 -5.72
N ASP A 159 0.00 8.79 -5.65
CA ASP A 159 -1.13 9.38 -6.35
C ASP A 159 -0.91 9.37 -7.86
N ARG A 160 0.30 9.71 -8.32
CA ARG A 160 0.67 9.59 -9.73
C ARG A 160 0.52 8.16 -10.22
N LEU A 161 1.03 7.17 -9.48
CA LEU A 161 0.89 5.75 -9.81
C LEU A 161 -0.57 5.34 -9.92
N ARG A 162 -1.44 5.77 -8.99
CA ARG A 162 -2.88 5.50 -9.03
C ARG A 162 -3.53 6.10 -10.28
N ASN A 163 -3.18 7.33 -10.64
CA ASN A 163 -3.70 8.01 -11.82
C ASN A 163 -3.24 7.30 -13.10
N ARG A 164 -1.95 6.97 -13.22
CA ARG A 164 -1.43 6.24 -14.39
C ARG A 164 -2.04 4.84 -14.53
N ARG A 165 -2.35 4.16 -13.42
CA ARG A 165 -3.10 2.88 -13.47
C ARG A 165 -4.53 3.04 -13.96
N ARG A 166 -5.17 4.19 -13.73
CA ARG A 166 -6.49 4.50 -14.31
C ARG A 166 -6.37 4.81 -15.80
N ASP A 167 -5.33 5.55 -16.19
CA ASP A 167 -5.06 5.87 -17.59
C ASP A 167 -4.78 4.61 -18.41
N ALA A 168 -3.93 3.71 -17.89
CA ALA A 168 -3.64 2.41 -18.49
C ALA A 168 -4.91 1.57 -18.73
N ARG A 169 -5.78 1.44 -17.71
CA ARG A 169 -7.04 0.71 -17.86
C ARG A 169 -7.96 1.34 -18.90
N ARG A 170 -8.03 2.67 -18.91
CA ARG A 170 -8.86 3.41 -19.87
C ARG A 170 -8.35 3.22 -21.30
N GLU A 171 -7.04 3.23 -21.51
CA GLU A 171 -6.41 2.99 -22.81
C GLU A 171 -6.71 1.57 -23.32
N LEU A 172 -6.40 0.55 -22.52
CA LEU A 172 -6.64 -0.86 -22.87
C LEU A 172 -8.12 -1.15 -23.13
N ALA A 173 -9.01 -0.63 -22.29
CA ALA A 173 -10.46 -0.83 -22.48
C ALA A 173 -10.97 -0.16 -23.75
N ARG A 174 -10.44 1.01 -24.13
CA ARG A 174 -10.81 1.69 -25.37
C ARG A 174 -10.32 0.93 -26.59
N GLU A 175 -9.14 0.34 -26.53
CA GLU A 175 -8.59 -0.49 -27.61
C GLU A 175 -9.47 -1.72 -27.89
N MET A 176 -9.96 -2.37 -26.83
CA MET A 176 -10.84 -3.55 -26.95
C MET A 176 -12.30 -3.23 -27.26
N TYR A 177 -12.71 -1.96 -27.11
CA TYR A 177 -14.12 -1.60 -27.16
C TYR A 177 -14.81 -1.90 -28.51
N PRO A 178 -14.20 -1.65 -29.69
CA PRO A 178 -14.82 -2.01 -30.96
C PRO A 178 -15.12 -3.51 -31.07
N ALA A 179 -14.15 -4.37 -30.74
CA ALA A 179 -14.35 -5.81 -30.75
C ALA A 179 -15.45 -6.26 -29.77
N PHE A 180 -15.53 -5.59 -28.60
CA PHE A 180 -16.60 -5.84 -27.64
C PHE A 180 -17.99 -5.49 -28.20
N ARG A 181 -18.11 -4.39 -28.96
CA ARG A 181 -19.37 -4.00 -29.60
C ARG A 181 -19.85 -5.08 -30.57
N ASP A 182 -18.94 -5.56 -31.41
CA ASP A 182 -19.23 -6.63 -32.36
C ASP A 182 -19.63 -7.92 -31.63
N ALA A 183 -18.99 -8.23 -30.49
CA ALA A 183 -19.31 -9.42 -29.71
C ALA A 183 -20.67 -9.37 -28.99
N LEU A 184 -21.28 -8.19 -28.82
CA LEU A 184 -22.60 -8.07 -28.16
C LEU A 184 -23.72 -8.71 -28.99
N THR A 185 -23.61 -8.78 -30.32
CA THR A 185 -24.65 -9.39 -31.16
C THR A 185 -24.73 -10.91 -31.01
N GLU A 186 -23.64 -11.53 -30.56
CA GLU A 186 -23.50 -12.98 -30.44
C GLU A 186 -23.89 -13.51 -29.06
N VAL A 187 -24.14 -12.61 -28.10
CA VAL A 187 -24.37 -12.95 -26.70
C VAL A 187 -25.87 -12.83 -26.39
N PRO A 188 -26.46 -13.79 -25.62
CA PRO A 188 -27.84 -13.69 -25.17
C PRO A 188 -28.12 -12.34 -24.52
N GLY A 189 -29.21 -11.66 -24.88
CA GLY A 189 -29.56 -10.36 -24.31
C GLY A 189 -28.56 -9.22 -24.59
N GLY A 190 -27.57 -9.44 -25.45
CA GLY A 190 -26.71 -8.42 -25.99
C GLY A 190 -27.36 -7.71 -27.17
N ASP A 191 -27.11 -6.40 -27.26
CA ASP A 191 -27.59 -5.55 -28.34
C ASP A 191 -26.55 -4.42 -28.50
N GLU A 192 -26.01 -4.29 -29.70
CA GLU A 192 -25.00 -3.29 -30.05
C GLU A 192 -25.48 -1.85 -29.90
N THR A 193 -26.80 -1.61 -29.91
CA THR A 193 -27.39 -0.28 -29.72
C THR A 193 -27.19 0.25 -28.29
N HIS A 194 -27.01 -0.64 -27.31
CA HIS A 194 -26.63 -0.26 -25.95
C HIS A 194 -25.14 0.15 -25.85
N ALA A 195 -24.35 -0.14 -26.88
CA ALA A 195 -22.94 0.16 -26.92
C ALA A 195 -22.70 1.49 -27.64
N ASN A 196 -22.65 2.55 -26.82
CA ASN A 196 -22.41 3.93 -27.23
C ASN A 196 -20.93 4.15 -27.68
N GLY A 197 -20.41 5.38 -27.57
CA GLY A 197 -19.09 5.74 -28.10
C GLY A 197 -17.91 5.20 -27.27
N THR A 198 -18.13 4.90 -25.98
CA THR A 198 -17.07 4.49 -25.07
C THR A 198 -17.52 3.43 -24.05
N PRO A 199 -16.59 2.64 -23.46
CA PRO A 199 -16.93 1.67 -22.42
C PRO A 199 -17.63 2.26 -21.17
N SER A 200 -17.54 3.58 -20.97
CA SER A 200 -18.20 4.29 -19.87
C SER A 200 -19.67 4.60 -20.09
N GLU A 201 -20.08 4.58 -21.35
CA GLU A 201 -21.42 4.97 -21.81
C GLU A 201 -22.25 3.73 -22.15
N TYR A 202 -21.76 2.52 -21.86
CA TYR A 202 -22.56 1.31 -22.05
C TYR A 202 -23.75 1.30 -21.08
N GLU A 203 -24.96 1.21 -21.64
CA GLU A 203 -26.22 1.26 -20.87
C GLU A 203 -26.96 -0.09 -20.86
N GLY A 204 -26.34 -1.15 -21.40
CA GLY A 204 -26.94 -2.47 -21.49
C GLY A 204 -26.77 -3.32 -20.22
N PRO A 205 -27.32 -4.55 -20.22
CA PRO A 205 -27.23 -5.46 -19.09
C PRO A 205 -25.79 -5.84 -18.74
N ALA A 206 -25.44 -5.79 -17.45
CA ALA A 206 -24.09 -6.12 -16.98
C ALA A 206 -23.66 -7.56 -17.33
N ILE A 207 -24.58 -8.53 -17.31
CA ILE A 207 -24.30 -9.93 -17.66
C ILE A 207 -23.97 -10.07 -19.15
N ALA A 208 -24.70 -9.37 -20.03
CA ALA A 208 -24.40 -9.31 -21.46
C ALA A 208 -23.01 -8.71 -21.71
N ALA A 209 -22.68 -7.62 -21.00
CA ALA A 209 -21.36 -7.00 -21.05
C ALA A 209 -20.25 -7.96 -20.60
N SER A 210 -20.41 -8.66 -19.48
CA SER A 210 -19.41 -9.62 -19.01
C SER A 210 -19.22 -10.76 -20.01
N LEU A 211 -20.30 -11.31 -20.57
CA LEU A 211 -20.25 -12.37 -21.61
C LEU A 211 -19.54 -11.89 -22.89
N ALA A 212 -19.86 -10.70 -23.38
CA ALA A 212 -19.19 -10.13 -24.55
C ALA A 212 -17.71 -9.79 -24.26
N ALA A 213 -17.38 -9.38 -23.02
CA ALA A 213 -15.99 -9.20 -22.59
C ALA A 213 -15.20 -10.52 -22.58
N VAL A 214 -15.85 -11.64 -22.21
CA VAL A 214 -15.27 -12.99 -22.28
C VAL A 214 -15.02 -13.38 -23.74
N ALA A 215 -15.99 -13.13 -24.62
CA ALA A 215 -15.89 -13.47 -26.05
C ALA A 215 -14.70 -12.78 -26.76
N VAL A 216 -14.29 -11.60 -26.30
CA VAL A 216 -13.14 -10.86 -26.88
C VAL A 216 -11.82 -11.11 -26.15
N ALA A 217 -11.84 -11.82 -25.02
CA ALA A 217 -10.64 -12.17 -24.28
C ALA A 217 -9.97 -13.41 -24.87
N ASP A 218 -8.66 -13.53 -24.66
CA ASP A 218 -7.99 -14.83 -24.76
C ASP A 218 -8.20 -15.55 -23.42
N VAL A 219 -8.97 -16.64 -23.41
CA VAL A 219 -9.36 -17.36 -22.18
C VAL A 219 -8.80 -18.78 -22.25
N ASP A 220 -7.90 -19.10 -21.33
CA ASP A 220 -7.17 -20.38 -21.29
C ASP A 220 -7.89 -21.50 -20.50
N GLY A 221 -9.20 -21.41 -20.28
CA GLY A 221 -9.95 -22.36 -19.45
C GLY A 221 -11.48 -22.19 -19.47
N PRO A 222 -12.22 -23.09 -18.79
CA PRO A 222 -13.68 -23.02 -18.73
C PRO A 222 -14.18 -21.78 -17.96
N VAL A 223 -15.34 -21.27 -18.37
CA VAL A 223 -15.99 -20.09 -17.77
C VAL A 223 -17.15 -20.55 -16.90
N THR A 224 -17.14 -20.18 -15.62
CA THR A 224 -18.21 -20.51 -14.67
C THR A 224 -19.31 -19.46 -14.68
N LEU A 225 -20.57 -19.89 -14.62
CA LEU A 225 -21.72 -18.98 -14.51
C LEU A 225 -22.21 -19.00 -13.07
N GLY A 226 -22.28 -17.84 -12.44
CA GLY A 226 -22.97 -17.65 -11.17
C GLY A 226 -24.48 -17.80 -11.36
N GLU A 227 -25.19 -18.10 -10.28
CA GLU A 227 -26.64 -18.34 -10.27
C GLU A 227 -27.45 -17.24 -10.99
N ALA A 228 -27.09 -15.97 -10.78
CA ALA A 228 -27.73 -14.84 -11.44
C ALA A 228 -27.49 -14.82 -12.97
N ALA A 229 -26.31 -15.23 -13.43
CA ALA A 229 -26.00 -15.31 -14.86
C ALA A 229 -26.72 -16.52 -15.50
N ALA A 230 -26.75 -17.67 -14.81
CA ALA A 230 -27.46 -18.86 -15.27
C ALA A 230 -28.97 -18.60 -15.43
N SER A 231 -29.62 -18.08 -14.39
CA SER A 231 -31.05 -17.73 -14.44
C SER A 231 -31.36 -16.69 -15.53
N TRP A 232 -30.47 -15.72 -15.73
CA TRP A 232 -30.66 -14.69 -16.75
C TRP A 232 -30.58 -15.22 -18.18
N ILE A 233 -29.74 -16.25 -18.41
CA ILE A 233 -29.65 -16.96 -19.68
C ILE A 233 -30.90 -17.83 -19.87
N ASP A 234 -31.30 -18.61 -18.85
CA ASP A 234 -32.46 -19.49 -18.90
C ASP A 234 -33.76 -18.72 -19.22
N ASP A 235 -33.96 -17.53 -18.62
CA ASP A 235 -35.09 -16.64 -18.89
C ASP A 235 -35.14 -16.12 -20.34
N ARG A 236 -34.03 -16.25 -21.08
CA ARG A 236 -33.82 -15.76 -22.44
C ARG A 236 -33.55 -16.86 -23.46
N GLU A 237 -33.53 -18.15 -23.05
CA GLU A 237 -33.43 -19.32 -23.93
C GLU A 237 -34.72 -19.53 -24.77
N GLY A 238 -35.18 -18.49 -25.46
CA GLY A 238 -36.07 -18.56 -26.63
C GLY A 238 -35.30 -18.55 -27.95
N THR A 239 -34.02 -18.19 -27.96
CA THR A 239 -33.16 -18.21 -29.16
C THR A 239 -31.70 -18.46 -28.76
N VAL A 240 -31.20 -19.69 -28.93
CA VAL A 240 -29.77 -20.00 -28.74
C VAL A 240 -29.25 -20.68 -30.01
N PRO A 241 -28.16 -20.20 -30.65
CA PRO A 241 -27.32 -21.06 -31.45
C PRO A 241 -26.43 -21.88 -30.49
N VAL A 242 -26.55 -23.20 -30.61
CA VAL A 242 -25.90 -24.24 -29.79
C VAL A 242 -24.38 -24.11 -29.79
N VAL A 243 -23.77 -23.84 -28.64
CA VAL A 243 -22.52 -24.52 -28.22
C VAL A 243 -22.41 -24.56 -26.69
N VAL A 244 -22.14 -25.78 -26.17
CA VAL A 244 -21.72 -26.14 -24.80
C VAL A 244 -22.79 -26.23 -23.70
N ARG A 245 -23.41 -27.41 -23.59
CA ARG A 245 -23.91 -27.95 -22.31
C ARG A 245 -23.07 -29.19 -21.95
N GLU A 246 -22.20 -29.05 -20.96
CA GLU A 246 -21.82 -30.16 -20.07
C GLU A 246 -21.68 -29.61 -18.65
N VAL A 247 -22.74 -29.78 -17.85
CA VAL A 247 -22.75 -29.49 -16.42
C VAL A 247 -22.72 -30.84 -15.70
N LYS A 248 -21.62 -31.13 -14.99
CA LYS A 248 -21.63 -32.19 -13.97
C LYS A 248 -22.07 -31.57 -12.65
N ALA A 249 -23.29 -31.90 -12.23
CA ALA A 249 -23.77 -31.67 -10.90
C ALA A 249 -23.23 -32.76 -9.97
N ASP A 250 -22.20 -32.46 -9.18
CA ASP A 250 -21.81 -33.30 -8.06
C ASP A 250 -22.85 -33.11 -6.95
N THR A 251 -23.75 -34.09 -6.81
CA THR A 251 -24.66 -34.20 -5.68
C THR A 251 -24.03 -35.13 -4.66
N GLU A 252 -23.43 -34.56 -3.60
CA GLU A 252 -23.01 -35.35 -2.45
C GLU A 252 -24.24 -35.78 -1.63
N GLU A 253 -24.61 -37.05 -1.78
CA GLU A 253 -25.50 -37.76 -0.86
C GLU A 253 -24.81 -37.94 0.51
N ARG A 254 -25.34 -37.29 1.55
CA ARG A 254 -25.10 -37.69 2.94
C ARG A 254 -26.24 -38.58 3.43
N GLY A 255 -26.05 -39.89 3.32
CA GLY A 255 -26.84 -40.90 3.99
C GLY A 255 -26.22 -41.37 5.32
N GLY A 256 -27.08 -41.74 6.28
CA GLY A 256 -26.76 -42.61 7.42
C GLY A 256 -26.73 -41.88 8.78
N ASP A 257 -27.86 -41.70 9.48
CA ASP A 257 -28.63 -42.69 10.27
C ASP A 257 -28.03 -42.99 11.66
N ARG A 258 -28.87 -42.76 12.70
CA ARG A 258 -29.10 -43.52 13.96
C ARG A 258 -29.12 -42.72 15.29
N SER A 259 -30.37 -42.42 15.69
CA SER A 259 -31.02 -42.46 17.03
C SER A 259 -30.38 -43.34 18.13
N PRO A 260 -30.91 -43.40 19.39
CA PRO A 260 -31.71 -42.45 20.21
C PRO A 260 -31.26 -42.40 21.70
N ALA A 261 -31.75 -41.44 22.51
CA ALA A 261 -32.10 -41.63 23.95
C ALA A 261 -32.56 -40.33 24.64
N GLN A 262 -33.82 -40.31 25.10
CA GLN A 262 -34.28 -39.54 26.28
C GLN A 262 -33.97 -40.35 27.57
N PRO A 263 -34.23 -39.90 28.84
CA PRO A 263 -35.03 -38.77 29.33
C PRO A 263 -34.50 -37.99 30.58
N GLY A 264 -35.11 -36.81 30.82
CA GLY A 264 -35.55 -36.29 32.12
C GLY A 264 -34.56 -36.00 33.25
N GLN A 265 -34.47 -34.72 33.66
CA GLN A 265 -34.76 -34.29 35.03
C GLN A 265 -34.83 -32.76 35.17
N SER A 266 -35.94 -32.32 35.77
CA SER A 266 -36.17 -31.09 36.50
C SER A 266 -35.07 -30.78 37.51
N ASP A 267 -34.73 -29.51 37.75
CA ASP A 267 -35.34 -28.67 38.80
C ASP A 267 -34.50 -27.42 39.12
N ASP A 268 -35.21 -26.33 39.38
CA ASP A 268 -34.95 -25.27 40.38
C ASP A 268 -33.51 -24.75 40.65
N ARG A 269 -33.28 -23.44 40.38
CA ARG A 269 -33.06 -22.39 41.41
C ARG A 269 -32.49 -21.08 40.83
N ARG A 270 -33.32 -20.05 40.99
CA ARG A 270 -33.11 -18.63 41.38
C ARG A 270 -31.84 -17.83 40.98
N PRO A 271 -32.02 -16.52 40.70
CA PRO A 271 -30.95 -15.56 40.47
C PRO A 271 -30.40 -14.99 41.79
N ASP A 272 -29.17 -14.50 41.78
CA ASP A 272 -28.76 -13.30 42.53
C ASP A 272 -27.47 -12.70 41.94
N VAL A 273 -27.43 -11.36 42.04
CA VAL A 273 -26.38 -10.36 41.73
C VAL A 273 -26.42 -9.72 40.33
#